data_AF-A0A0R3CUD8-F1
#
_entry.id   AF-A0A0R3CUD8-F1
#
_cell.length_a   1.000
_cell.length_b   1.000
_cell.length_c   1.000
_cell.angle_alpha   90.00
_cell.angle_beta   90.00
_cell.angle_gamma   90.00
#
_symmetry.space_group_name_H-M   'P 1'
#
loop_
_entity.id
_entity.type
_entity.pdbx_description
1 polymer ?
#
loop_
_entity_poly.entity_id
_entity_poly.type
_entity_poly.pdbx_seq_one_letter_code
_entity_poly.pdbx_strand_id
1 'polypeptide(L)'
;MRSYVRERLSDGHRYNQFGEAPIGYIGYAPDGRMYAIFTRDDRIIPGNVVPTDQEGAELLSTMVAYAGTFSLGKNVVVHHVDISWNQAWTGTDQVRHFVLEEDSLTIITPPYKSYIDGSMGRSILVWNRVK
;
A
#
# COMPACT_ATOMS: atom_id res chain seq x y z
N MET A 1 2.42 -9.09 4.41
CA MET A 1 1.43 -8.11 4.90
C MET A 1 0.43 -8.84 5.78
N ARG A 2 -0.09 -8.23 6.85
CA ARG A 2 -1.11 -8.87 7.71
C ARG A 2 -2.52 -8.38 7.39
N SER A 3 -2.72 -7.08 7.23
CA SER A 3 -4.04 -6.51 6.88
C SER A 3 -3.93 -5.13 6.25
N TYR A 4 -4.95 -4.77 5.45
CA TYR A 4 -5.19 -3.42 4.94
C TYR A 4 -6.65 -3.04 5.19
N VAL A 5 -6.88 -2.07 6.08
CA VAL A 5 -8.22 -1.54 6.34
C VAL A 5 -8.28 -0.12 5.82
N ARG A 6 -9.26 0.19 4.98
CA ARG A 6 -9.64 1.58 4.68
C ARG A 6 -10.77 2.00 5.60
N GLU A 7 -10.65 3.18 6.18
CA GLU A 7 -11.72 3.89 6.87
C GLU A 7 -12.17 5.07 6.02
N ARG A 8 -13.45 5.07 5.61
CA ARG A 8 -14.07 6.21 4.95
C ARG A 8 -14.38 7.30 5.97
N LEU A 9 -13.96 8.53 5.72
CA LEU A 9 -14.10 9.60 6.72
C LEU A 9 -15.52 10.16 6.84
N SER A 10 -16.34 10.01 5.80
CA SER A 10 -17.71 10.57 5.81
C SER A 10 -18.64 9.89 6.82
N ASP A 11 -18.42 8.60 7.09
CA ASP A 11 -19.31 7.78 7.92
C ASP A 11 -18.57 6.80 8.84
N GLY A 12 -17.24 6.78 8.81
CA GLY A 12 -16.41 5.87 9.59
C GLY A 12 -16.48 4.41 9.11
N HIS A 13 -17.11 4.13 7.96
CA HIS A 13 -17.21 2.77 7.45
C HIS A 13 -15.81 2.20 7.17
N ARG A 14 -15.55 1.01 7.72
CA ARG A 14 -14.28 0.29 7.58
C ARG A 14 -14.46 -0.97 6.77
N TYR A 15 -13.55 -1.20 5.85
CA TYR A 15 -13.54 -2.40 5.03
C TYR A 15 -12.13 -2.80 4.61
N ASN A 16 -11.97 -4.08 4.32
CA ASN A 16 -10.72 -4.67 3.86
C ASN A 16 -10.55 -4.43 2.36
N GLN A 17 -9.96 -3.29 1.99
CA GLN A 17 -9.83 -2.87 0.58
C GLN A 17 -9.04 -3.88 -0.27
N PHE A 18 -8.14 -4.65 0.33
CA PHE A 18 -7.34 -5.66 -0.33
C PHE A 18 -7.69 -7.10 0.08
N GLY A 19 -8.93 -7.32 0.54
CA GLY A 19 -9.39 -8.62 1.03
C GLY A 19 -8.88 -8.94 2.44
N GLU A 20 -9.25 -10.11 2.93
CA GLU A 20 -9.02 -10.51 4.33
C GLU A 20 -7.55 -10.86 4.61
N ALA A 21 -6.83 -11.37 3.60
CA ALA A 21 -5.46 -11.87 3.73
C ALA A 21 -4.52 -11.33 2.63
N PRO A 22 -4.35 -10.00 2.49
CA PRO A 22 -3.57 -9.40 1.42
C PRO A 22 -2.11 -9.87 1.45
N ILE A 23 -1.49 -9.97 0.27
CA ILE A 23 -0.14 -10.49 0.11
C ILE A 23 0.78 -9.34 -0.29
N GLY A 24 1.95 -9.24 0.33
CA GLY A 24 2.92 -8.23 -0.04
C GLY A 24 4.01 -7.96 0.98
N TYR A 25 4.91 -7.08 0.60
CA TYR A 25 6.10 -6.66 1.35
C TYR A 25 6.22 -5.14 1.40
N ILE A 26 6.77 -4.67 2.51
CA ILE A 26 7.33 -3.34 2.65
C ILE A 26 8.76 -3.52 3.16
N GLY A 27 9.70 -2.82 2.53
CA GLY A 27 11.12 -2.92 2.85
C GLY A 27 11.73 -1.55 3.04
N TYR A 28 12.62 -1.44 4.02
CA TYR A 28 13.48 -0.28 4.28
C TYR A 28 14.92 -0.79 4.36
N ALA A 29 15.75 -0.38 3.41
CA ALA A 29 17.12 -0.86 3.29
C ALA A 29 18.12 0.11 3.97
N PRO A 30 19.28 -0.38 4.45
CA PRO A 30 20.31 0.46 5.08
C PRO A 30 20.89 1.55 4.17
N ASP A 31 20.76 1.41 2.86
CA ASP A 31 21.19 2.40 1.86
C ASP A 31 20.16 3.52 1.62
N GLY A 32 19.11 3.59 2.46
CA GLY A 32 18.09 4.63 2.40
C GLY A 32 16.98 4.37 1.38
N ARG A 33 17.00 3.23 0.67
CA ARG A 33 15.93 2.85 -0.26
C ARG A 33 14.77 2.16 0.44
N MET A 34 13.58 2.35 -0.10
CA MET A 34 12.39 1.67 0.35
C MET A 34 11.53 1.21 -0.84
N TYR A 35 10.72 0.18 -0.60
CA TYR A 35 9.65 -0.19 -1.51
C TYR A 35 8.43 -0.69 -0.74
N ALA A 36 7.26 -0.55 -1.35
CA ALA A 36 6.05 -1.24 -0.92
C ALA A 36 5.39 -1.87 -2.14
N ILE A 37 5.13 -3.17 -2.05
CA ILE A 37 4.40 -3.93 -3.06
C ILE A 37 3.41 -4.84 -2.36
N PHE A 38 2.14 -4.75 -2.72
CA PHE A 38 1.11 -5.62 -2.19
C PHE A 38 -0.07 -5.75 -3.14
N THR A 39 -0.81 -6.83 -2.98
CA THR A 39 -1.93 -7.20 -3.84
C THR A 39 -3.09 -7.71 -3.02
N ARG A 40 -4.28 -7.69 -3.65
CA ARG A 40 -5.45 -8.41 -3.17
C ARG A 40 -5.15 -9.92 -3.06
N ASP A 41 -5.89 -10.62 -2.21
CA ASP A 41 -5.72 -12.06 -1.91
C ASP A 41 -6.48 -12.99 -2.88
N ASP A 42 -7.48 -12.46 -3.58
CA ASP A 42 -8.35 -13.14 -4.53
C ASP A 42 -8.15 -12.61 -5.97
N ARG A 43 -6.89 -12.45 -6.38
CA ARG A 43 -6.57 -12.06 -7.75
C ARG A 43 -6.91 -13.16 -8.74
N ILE A 44 -7.33 -12.76 -9.92
CA ILE A 44 -7.49 -13.67 -11.06
C ILE A 44 -6.16 -14.31 -11.47
N ILE A 45 -6.26 -15.47 -12.10
CA ILE A 45 -5.18 -16.12 -12.83
C ILE A 45 -5.47 -15.90 -14.32
N PRO A 46 -4.60 -15.19 -15.07
CA PRO A 46 -4.80 -15.02 -16.51
C PRO A 46 -4.89 -16.35 -17.25
N GLY A 47 -5.71 -16.40 -18.31
CA GLY A 47 -5.88 -17.61 -19.12
C GLY A 47 -4.64 -18.01 -19.95
N ASN A 48 -3.67 -17.10 -20.12
CA ASN A 48 -2.44 -17.30 -20.89
C ASN A 48 -1.25 -16.51 -20.30
N VAL A 49 -0.05 -16.74 -20.83
CA VAL A 49 1.19 -16.04 -20.44
C VAL A 49 1.10 -14.52 -20.65
N VAL A 50 0.41 -14.09 -21.70
CA VAL A 50 0.11 -12.67 -21.96
C VAL A 50 -1.32 -12.42 -21.52
N PRO A 51 -1.56 -11.63 -20.44
CA PRO A 51 -2.90 -11.25 -20.04
C PRO A 51 -3.59 -10.47 -21.16
N THR A 52 -4.89 -10.68 -21.32
CA THR A 52 -5.74 -9.77 -22.09
C THR A 52 -5.78 -8.38 -21.45
N ASP A 53 -6.21 -7.36 -22.19
CA ASP A 53 -6.34 -6.00 -21.66
C ASP A 53 -7.24 -5.95 -20.41
N GLN A 54 -8.32 -6.74 -20.40
CA GLN A 54 -9.23 -6.84 -19.26
C GLN A 54 -8.55 -7.46 -18.04
N GLU A 55 -7.88 -8.59 -18.21
CA GLU A 55 -7.14 -9.24 -17.12
C GLU A 55 -6.01 -8.34 -16.60
N GLY A 56 -5.30 -7.64 -17.49
CA GLY A 56 -4.26 -6.68 -17.13
C GLY A 56 -4.79 -5.52 -16.30
N ALA A 57 -5.92 -4.93 -16.67
CA ALA A 57 -6.57 -3.86 -15.91
C ALA A 57 -7.03 -4.34 -14.53
N GLU A 58 -7.57 -5.56 -14.43
CA GLU A 58 -7.98 -6.15 -13.15
C GLU A 58 -6.78 -6.43 -12.24
N LEU A 59 -5.69 -6.97 -12.79
CA LEU A 59 -4.47 -7.18 -12.05
C LEU A 59 -3.87 -5.86 -11.55
N LEU A 60 -3.84 -4.80 -12.38
CA LEU A 60 -3.34 -3.49 -11.98
C LEU A 60 -4.21 -2.82 -10.91
N SER A 61 -5.54 -2.90 -11.01
CA SER A 61 -6.45 -2.28 -10.05
C SER A 61 -6.43 -2.94 -8.67
N THR A 62 -5.99 -4.21 -8.60
CA THR A 62 -5.89 -5.01 -7.37
C THR A 62 -4.49 -5.03 -6.76
N MET A 63 -3.61 -4.10 -7.16
CA MET A 63 -2.25 -3.99 -6.61
C MET A 63 -1.86 -2.55 -6.27
N VAL A 64 -0.86 -2.43 -5.41
CA VAL A 64 -0.09 -1.21 -5.20
C VAL A 64 1.39 -1.58 -5.24
N ALA A 65 2.17 -0.86 -6.04
CA ALA A 65 3.61 -0.99 -6.10
C ALA A 65 4.29 0.37 -6.26
N TYR A 66 5.21 0.71 -5.36
CA TYR A 66 6.05 1.90 -5.50
C TYR A 66 7.38 1.71 -4.76
N ALA A 67 8.37 2.49 -5.15
CA ALA A 67 9.67 2.50 -4.51
C ALA A 67 10.32 3.88 -4.60
N GLY A 68 11.32 4.10 -3.77
CA GLY A 68 12.15 5.29 -3.78
C GLY A 68 13.03 5.35 -2.53
N THR A 69 13.16 6.52 -1.93
CA THR A 69 13.92 6.72 -0.68
C THR A 69 12.99 7.01 0.48
N PHE A 70 13.52 7.08 1.71
CA PHE A 70 12.73 7.45 2.87
C PHE A 70 13.49 8.33 3.86
N SER A 71 12.71 9.15 4.57
CA SER A 71 13.16 9.89 5.75
C SER A 71 12.41 9.41 6.99
N LEU A 72 13.13 9.22 8.10
CA LEU A 72 12.56 8.71 9.36
C LEU A 72 12.53 9.82 10.42
N GLY A 73 11.34 10.06 10.97
CA GLY A 73 11.11 10.87 12.16
C GLY A 73 10.73 10.01 13.37
N LYS A 74 10.28 10.65 14.46
CA LYS A 74 9.97 9.96 15.73
C LYS A 74 8.89 8.87 15.61
N ASN A 75 7.79 9.19 14.93
CA ASN A 75 6.62 8.33 14.74
C ASN A 75 6.03 8.49 13.33
N VAL A 76 6.85 8.98 12.41
CA VAL A 76 6.50 9.27 11.02
C VAL A 76 7.63 8.77 10.14
N VAL A 77 7.29 8.11 9.05
CA VAL A 77 8.19 7.85 7.94
C VAL A 77 7.61 8.53 6.71
N VAL A 78 8.47 9.20 5.94
CA VAL A 78 8.10 9.83 4.67
C VAL A 78 8.75 9.01 3.57
N HIS A 79 7.95 8.46 2.65
CA HIS A 79 8.48 7.82 1.45
C HIS A 79 8.54 8.87 0.33
N HIS A 80 9.74 9.09 -0.21
CA HIS A 80 9.96 9.92 -1.38
C HIS A 80 9.85 9.03 -2.61
N VAL A 81 8.75 9.16 -3.37
CA VAL A 81 8.40 8.19 -4.41
C VAL A 81 9.14 8.49 -5.71
N ASP A 82 10.05 7.61 -6.11
CA ASP A 82 10.81 7.72 -7.36
C ASP A 82 10.13 6.97 -8.52
N ILE A 83 9.49 5.84 -8.21
CA ILE A 83 8.76 5.01 -9.17
C ILE A 83 7.46 4.49 -8.57
N SER A 84 6.39 4.43 -9.37
CA SER A 84 5.09 3.95 -8.91
C SER A 84 4.24 3.37 -10.03
N TRP A 85 3.36 2.42 -9.68
CA TRP A 85 2.36 1.86 -10.59
C TRP A 85 1.34 2.91 -11.06
N ASN A 86 1.12 3.95 -10.26
CA ASN A 86 0.26 5.08 -10.57
C ASN A 86 1.10 6.34 -10.70
N GLN A 87 1.42 6.73 -11.93
CA GLN A 87 2.35 7.82 -12.25
C GLN A 87 2.02 9.15 -11.54
N ALA A 88 0.78 9.38 -11.13
CA ALA A 88 0.41 10.55 -10.33
C ALA A 88 1.09 10.61 -8.94
N TRP A 89 1.66 9.50 -8.46
CA TRP A 89 2.39 9.43 -7.19
C TRP A 89 3.89 9.66 -7.37
N THR A 90 4.42 9.49 -8.58
CA THR A 90 5.85 9.67 -8.87
C THR A 90 6.27 11.12 -8.62
N GLY A 91 7.37 11.30 -7.88
CA GLY A 91 7.87 12.60 -7.46
C GLY A 91 7.12 13.24 -6.28
N THR A 92 6.23 12.50 -5.62
CA THR A 92 5.48 12.97 -4.45
C THR A 92 5.93 12.30 -3.15
N ASP A 93 5.58 12.92 -2.02
CA ASP A 93 5.86 12.39 -0.70
C ASP A 93 4.65 11.67 -0.10
N GLN A 94 4.91 10.50 0.44
CA GLN A 94 3.93 9.65 1.11
C GLN A 94 4.24 9.62 2.61
N VAL A 95 3.57 10.48 3.36
CA VAL A 95 3.69 10.53 4.83
C VAL A 95 2.94 9.34 5.45
N ARG A 96 3.57 8.66 6.40
CA ARG A 96 3.00 7.51 7.13
C ARG A 96 3.30 7.66 8.61
N HIS A 97 2.26 7.72 9.43
CA HIS A 97 2.41 7.55 10.87
C HIS A 97 2.62 6.07 11.15
N PHE A 98 3.50 5.72 12.07
CA PHE A 98 3.74 4.33 12.38
C PHE A 98 3.88 4.06 13.88
N VAL A 99 3.59 2.81 14.23
CA VAL A 99 3.88 2.20 15.52
C VAL A 99 4.59 0.88 15.22
N LEU A 100 5.76 0.68 15.82
CA LEU A 100 6.55 -0.53 15.70
C LEU A 100 6.62 -1.22 17.07
N GLU A 101 6.07 -2.42 17.16
CA GLU A 101 5.99 -3.23 18.38
C GLU A 101 6.55 -4.62 18.08
N GLU A 102 7.75 -4.92 18.61
CA GLU A 102 8.45 -6.20 18.39
C GLU A 102 8.57 -6.58 16.90
N ASP A 103 7.65 -7.43 16.44
CA ASP A 103 7.56 -7.97 15.08
C ASP A 103 6.38 -7.41 14.27
N SER A 104 5.66 -6.42 14.79
CA SER A 104 4.49 -5.82 14.15
C SER A 104 4.74 -4.34 13.83
N LEU A 105 4.55 -3.97 12.56
CA LEU A 105 4.57 -2.58 12.10
C LEU A 105 3.14 -2.19 11.70
N THR A 106 2.56 -1.24 12.43
CA THR A 106 1.30 -0.59 12.06
C THR A 106 1.61 0.73 11.38
N ILE A 107 1.02 0.96 10.21
CA ILE A 107 1.11 2.21 9.44
C ILE A 107 -0.29 2.81 9.32
N ILE A 108 -0.41 4.12 9.56
CA ILE A 108 -1.63 4.90 9.36
C ILE A 108 -1.32 6.04 8.40
N THR A 109 -2.09 6.15 7.33
CA THR A 109 -1.96 7.25 6.37
C THR A 109 -2.65 8.51 6.89
N PRO A 110 -2.20 9.71 6.48
CA PRO A 110 -3.05 10.89 6.47
C PRO A 110 -4.33 10.64 5.63
N PRO A 111 -5.37 11.46 5.79
CA PRO A 111 -6.51 11.47 4.89
C PRO A 111 -6.11 11.67 3.42
N TYR A 112 -6.66 10.86 2.53
CA TYR A 112 -6.45 10.96 1.09
C TYR A 112 -7.67 10.46 0.29
N LYS A 113 -7.81 10.96 -0.94
CA LYS A 113 -8.82 10.48 -1.89
C LYS A 113 -8.46 9.09 -2.38
N SER A 114 -9.40 8.16 -2.30
CA SER A 114 -9.24 6.81 -2.83
C SER A 114 -8.91 6.85 -4.31
N TYR A 115 -7.96 6.05 -4.75
CA TYR A 115 -7.70 5.86 -6.18
C TYR A 115 -8.74 4.94 -6.84
N ILE A 116 -9.62 4.30 -6.05
CA ILE A 116 -10.71 3.43 -6.54
C ILE A 116 -11.98 4.25 -6.84
N ASP A 117 -12.44 5.04 -5.87
CA ASP A 117 -13.75 5.71 -5.92
C ASP A 117 -13.70 7.23 -5.64
N GLY A 118 -12.50 7.80 -5.43
CA GLY A 118 -12.32 9.22 -5.11
C GLY A 118 -12.75 9.63 -3.70
N SER A 119 -13.33 8.73 -2.90
CA SER A 119 -13.82 9.04 -1.55
C SER A 119 -12.69 9.39 -0.58
N MET A 120 -12.93 10.34 0.32
CA MET A 120 -11.94 10.70 1.34
C MET A 120 -11.88 9.62 2.42
N GLY A 121 -10.68 9.14 2.72
CA GLY A 121 -10.46 8.07 3.68
C GLY A 121 -9.04 8.09 4.22
N ARG A 122 -8.77 7.21 5.18
CA ARG A 122 -7.42 6.88 5.62
C ARG A 122 -7.25 5.37 5.63
N SER A 123 -6.02 4.89 5.57
CA SER A 123 -5.73 3.47 5.59
C SER A 123 -4.89 3.10 6.80
N ILE A 124 -5.23 1.95 7.40
CA ILE A 124 -4.50 1.30 8.48
C ILE A 124 -3.94 0.00 7.92
N LEU A 125 -2.63 -0.10 7.87
CA LEU A 125 -1.91 -1.25 7.37
C LEU A 125 -1.18 -1.91 8.53
N VAL A 126 -1.21 -3.23 8.61
CA VAL A 126 -0.38 -3.96 9.57
C VAL A 126 0.50 -4.95 8.85
N TRP A 127 1.77 -4.97 9.24
CA TRP A 127 2.82 -5.82 8.68
C TRP A 127 3.46 -6.63 9.80
N ASN A 128 3.78 -7.88 9.49
CA ASN A 128 4.65 -8.68 10.34
C ASN A 128 6.07 -8.66 9.77
N ARG A 129 7.07 -8.63 10.65
CA ARG A 129 8.47 -8.82 10.29
C ARG A 129 8.65 -10.19 9.61
N VAL A 130 9.40 -10.21 8.51
CA VAL A 130 9.83 -11.45 7.87
C VAL A 130 10.91 -12.09 8.76
N LYS A 131 10.76 -13.39 9.03
CA LYS A 131 11.72 -14.18 9.81
C LYS A 131 12.78 -14.80 8.92
#